data_AF-A0A453HFZ1-F1
#
_entry.id   AF-A0A453HFZ1-F1
#
_cell.length_a   1.000
_cell.length_b   1.000
_cell.length_c   1.000
_cell.angle_alpha   90.00
_cell.angle_beta   90.00
_cell.angle_gamma   90.00
#
_symmetry.space_group_name_H-M   'P 1'
#
loop_
_entity.id
_entity.type
_entity.pdbx_description
1 polymer ?
#
loop_
_entity_poly.entity_id
_entity_poly.type
_entity_poly.pdbx_seq_one_letter_code
_entity_poly.pdbx_strand_id
1 'polypeptide(L)'
;MAGHKLEAAIKEFGVDCDGKIALDSGLSTGGFTDCLLQHGASHVYGVDVGYGQVAEKIRVHEHVSVIERTNLRHLTKLPQLVDLVTLDLSFISILVV
;
A
#
# COMPACT_ATOMS: atom_id res chain seq x y z
N MET A 1 11.23 -5.08 9.86
CA MET A 1 10.16 -4.10 9.58
C MET A 1 8.95 -4.80 8.96
N ALA A 2 7.78 -4.15 8.88
CA ALA A 2 6.56 -4.76 8.33
C ALA A 2 6.75 -5.30 6.89
N GLY A 3 7.58 -4.67 6.07
CA GLY A 3 7.86 -5.11 4.69
C GLY A 3 8.30 -6.56 4.53
N HIS A 4 8.96 -7.19 5.52
CA HIS A 4 9.32 -8.61 5.43
C HIS A 4 8.12 -9.54 5.43
N LYS A 5 6.98 -9.11 6.01
CA LYS A 5 5.73 -9.88 5.97
C LYS A 5 5.24 -9.98 4.53
N LEU A 6 5.18 -8.85 3.82
CA LEU A 6 4.75 -8.81 2.44
C LEU A 6 5.75 -9.51 1.53
N GLU A 7 7.04 -9.31 1.75
CA GLU A 7 8.11 -9.99 1.01
C GLU A 7 7.98 -11.52 1.10
N ALA A 8 7.72 -12.05 2.30
CA ALA A 8 7.49 -13.48 2.48
C ALA A 8 6.23 -13.95 1.73
N ALA A 9 5.14 -13.19 1.78
CA ALA A 9 3.91 -13.51 1.05
C ALA A 9 4.10 -13.49 -0.48
N ILE A 10 4.81 -12.48 -1.01
CA ILE A 10 5.13 -12.39 -2.44
C ILE A 10 5.90 -13.63 -2.90
N LYS A 11 6.90 -14.04 -2.14
CA LYS A 11 7.73 -15.22 -2.45
C LYS A 11 6.95 -16.53 -2.35
N GLU A 12 6.19 -16.71 -1.29
CA GLU A 12 5.45 -17.95 -1.04
C GLU A 12 4.31 -18.16 -2.05
N PHE A 13 3.58 -17.09 -2.37
CA PHE A 13 2.42 -17.16 -3.26
C PHE A 13 2.75 -16.86 -4.72
N GLY A 14 4.01 -16.54 -5.05
CA GLY A 14 4.43 -16.21 -6.41
C GLY A 14 3.72 -14.98 -6.98
N VAL A 15 3.47 -13.97 -6.14
CA VAL A 15 2.78 -12.75 -6.57
C VAL A 15 3.72 -11.89 -7.40
N ASP A 16 3.47 -11.84 -8.69
CA ASP A 16 4.19 -10.92 -9.57
C ASP A 16 3.74 -9.47 -9.29
N CYS A 17 4.69 -8.59 -8.99
CA CYS A 17 4.47 -7.15 -8.75
C CYS A 17 5.03 -6.28 -9.87
N ASP A 18 5.79 -6.85 -10.81
CA ASP A 18 6.57 -6.09 -11.78
C ASP A 18 5.64 -5.37 -12.77
N GLY A 19 5.87 -4.08 -12.96
CA GLY A 19 5.06 -3.22 -13.82
C GLY A 19 3.64 -2.94 -13.31
N LYS A 20 3.22 -3.46 -12.15
CA LYS A 20 1.84 -3.37 -11.66
C LYS A 20 1.56 -2.13 -10.84
N ILE A 21 0.32 -1.65 -10.91
CA ILE A 21 -0.20 -0.60 -10.06
C ILE A 21 -0.77 -1.25 -8.80
N ALA A 22 -0.28 -0.84 -7.62
CA ALA A 22 -0.69 -1.40 -6.35
C ALA A 22 -1.42 -0.39 -5.46
N LEU A 23 -2.31 -0.90 -4.60
CA LEU A 23 -2.91 -0.17 -3.48
C LEU A 23 -2.38 -0.74 -2.16
N ASP A 24 -1.72 0.10 -1.37
CA ASP A 24 -1.30 -0.23 0.00
C ASP A 24 -2.26 0.38 1.02
N SER A 25 -3.07 -0.46 1.65
CA SER A 25 -4.06 -0.03 2.63
C SER A 25 -3.55 -0.24 4.06
N GLY A 26 -3.28 0.87 4.74
CA GLY A 26 -2.57 0.89 6.03
C GLY A 26 -1.09 1.26 5.87
N LEU A 27 -0.81 2.29 5.05
CA LEU A 27 0.54 2.71 4.68
C LEU A 27 1.51 2.83 5.88
N SER A 28 1.04 3.38 7.00
CA SER A 28 1.82 3.66 8.21
C SER A 28 3.11 4.43 7.88
N THR A 29 4.29 3.87 8.20
CA THR A 29 5.59 4.44 7.83
C THR A 29 6.02 4.16 6.38
N GLY A 30 5.32 3.25 5.67
CA GLY A 30 5.54 2.91 4.26
C GLY A 30 6.24 1.57 4.00
N GLY A 31 6.24 0.64 4.95
CA GLY A 31 7.00 -0.62 4.85
C GLY A 31 6.52 -1.57 3.74
N PHE A 32 5.21 -1.64 3.48
CA PHE A 32 4.65 -2.46 2.39
C PHE A 32 4.84 -1.78 1.04
N THR A 33 4.56 -0.48 0.95
CA THR A 33 4.86 0.35 -0.22
C THR A 33 6.32 0.24 -0.67
N ASP A 34 7.30 0.34 0.24
CA ASP A 34 8.72 0.17 -0.09
C ASP A 34 9.02 -1.25 -0.63
N CYS A 35 8.36 -2.27 -0.08
CA CYS A 35 8.49 -3.65 -0.56
C CYS A 35 7.91 -3.81 -1.97
N LEU A 36 6.73 -3.26 -2.26
CA LEU A 36 6.11 -3.29 -3.59
C LEU A 36 6.99 -2.60 -4.64
N LEU A 37 7.53 -1.43 -4.32
CA LEU A 37 8.44 -0.70 -5.21
C LEU A 37 9.72 -1.50 -5.50
N GLN A 38 10.30 -2.14 -4.47
CA GLN A 38 11.48 -3.00 -4.65
C GLN A 38 11.21 -4.24 -5.50
N HIS A 39 9.96 -4.69 -5.59
CA HIS A 39 9.53 -5.80 -6.45
C HIS A 39 9.00 -5.35 -7.82
N GLY A 40 9.22 -4.09 -8.20
CA GLY A 40 8.97 -3.60 -9.55
C GLY A 40 7.58 -2.98 -9.77
N ALA A 41 6.79 -2.73 -8.72
CA ALA A 41 5.52 -2.02 -8.88
C ALA A 41 5.73 -0.67 -9.58
N SER A 42 4.94 -0.42 -10.63
CA SER A 42 5.06 0.80 -11.46
C SER A 42 4.48 2.03 -10.78
N HIS A 43 3.51 1.84 -9.88
CA HIS A 43 2.94 2.89 -9.05
C HIS A 43 2.29 2.29 -7.80
N VAL A 44 2.35 3.01 -6.67
CA VAL A 44 1.69 2.62 -5.42
C VAL A 44 0.82 3.74 -4.88
N TYR A 45 -0.47 3.46 -4.71
CA TYR A 45 -1.39 4.30 -3.95
C TYR A 45 -1.36 3.87 -2.48
N GLY A 46 -0.79 4.69 -1.62
CA GLY A 46 -0.71 4.41 -0.18
C GLY A 46 -1.83 5.14 0.57
N VAL A 47 -2.74 4.39 1.20
CA VAL A 47 -3.88 4.94 1.94
C VAL A 47 -3.70 4.73 3.43
N ASP A 48 -3.90 5.79 4.21
CA ASP A 48 -3.87 5.70 5.67
C ASP A 48 -4.89 6.63 6.34
N VAL A 49 -5.39 6.21 7.50
CA VAL A 49 -6.26 7.03 8.36
C VAL A 49 -5.45 8.05 9.18
N GLY A 50 -4.19 7.74 9.45
CA GLY A 50 -3.22 8.58 10.14
C GLY A 50 -2.69 9.72 9.28
N TYR A 51 -1.79 10.50 9.88
CA TYR A 51 -1.18 11.66 9.25
C TYR A 51 0.22 11.89 9.79
N GLY A 52 1.18 12.20 8.91
CA GLY A 52 2.53 12.60 9.26
C GLY A 52 3.45 11.47 9.71
N GLN A 53 3.07 10.21 9.45
CA GLN A 53 3.84 9.03 9.85
C GLN A 53 4.66 8.43 8.70
N VAL A 54 4.29 8.75 7.45
CA VAL A 54 4.95 8.26 6.25
C VAL A 54 6.39 8.75 6.20
N ALA A 55 7.34 7.83 5.98
CA ALA A 55 8.74 8.17 5.84
C ALA A 55 8.97 9.10 4.62
N GLU A 56 9.88 10.07 4.76
CA GLU A 56 10.14 11.08 3.72
C GLU A 56 10.46 10.47 2.36
N LYS A 57 11.27 9.39 2.35
CA LYS A 57 11.61 8.62 1.13
C LYS A 57 10.38 8.22 0.34
N ILE A 58 9.32 7.75 1.02
CA ILE A 58 8.09 7.29 0.39
C ILE A 58 7.21 8.48 0.00
N ARG A 59 7.17 9.51 0.84
CA ARG A 59 6.37 10.72 0.60
C ARG A 59 6.78 11.47 -0.67
N VAL A 60 8.08 11.50 -0.97
CA VAL A 60 8.61 12.22 -2.14
C VAL A 60 8.84 11.34 -3.36
N HIS A 61 8.51 10.04 -3.28
CA HIS A 61 8.76 9.10 -4.36
C HIS A 61 7.78 9.36 -5.53
N GLU A 62 8.29 9.50 -6.75
CA GLU A 62 7.49 9.87 -7.92
C GLU A 62 6.41 8.83 -8.26
N HIS A 63 6.70 7.56 -8.01
CA HIS A 63 5.78 6.43 -8.22
C HIS A 63 4.87 6.15 -7.02
N VAL A 64 4.76 7.08 -6.06
CA VAL A 64 3.89 6.91 -4.89
C VAL A 64 2.91 8.07 -4.80
N SER A 65 1.65 7.73 -4.56
CA SER A 65 0.62 8.70 -4.20
C SER A 65 0.16 8.43 -2.78
N VAL A 66 0.50 9.34 -1.86
CA VAL A 66 0.13 9.26 -0.45
C VAL A 66 -1.24 9.90 -0.22
N ILE A 67 -2.17 9.10 0.31
CA ILE A 67 -3.55 9.47 0.60
C ILE A 67 -3.78 9.28 2.11
N GLU A 68 -3.33 10.27 2.90
CA GLU A 68 -3.50 10.30 4.36
C GLU A 68 -4.90 10.80 4.76
N ARG A 69 -5.23 10.68 6.05
CA ARG A 69 -6.51 11.10 6.65
C ARG A 69 -7.74 10.51 5.94
N THR A 70 -7.58 9.34 5.34
CA THR A 70 -8.60 8.70 4.51
C THR A 70 -8.86 7.30 5.01
N ASN A 71 -10.11 7.05 5.43
CA ASN A 71 -10.54 5.68 5.73
C ASN A 71 -10.83 4.96 4.41
N LEU A 72 -10.19 3.80 4.19
CA LEU A 72 -10.34 2.99 2.99
C LEU A 72 -11.82 2.69 2.67
N ARG A 73 -12.68 2.52 3.68
CA ARG A 73 -14.13 2.27 3.51
C ARG A 73 -14.86 3.38 2.76
N HIS A 74 -14.30 4.59 2.74
CA HIS A 74 -14.87 5.76 2.06
C HIS A 74 -14.17 6.08 0.75
N LEU A 75 -13.11 5.33 0.39
CA LEU A 75 -12.42 5.48 -0.88
C LEU A 75 -13.26 4.84 -1.98
N THR A 76 -13.86 5.67 -2.83
CA THR A 76 -14.77 5.21 -3.90
C THR A 76 -14.09 5.01 -5.25
N LYS A 77 -12.97 5.71 -5.48
CA LYS A 77 -12.21 5.61 -6.73
C LYS A 77 -10.75 6.01 -6.52
N LEU A 78 -9.89 5.40 -7.31
CA LEU A 78 -8.52 5.84 -7.54
C LEU A 78 -8.40 6.44 -8.95
N PRO A 79 -7.36 7.24 -9.25
CA PRO A 79 -7.17 7.78 -10.60
C PRO A 79 -7.02 6.71 -11.69
N GLN A 80 -6.56 5.51 -11.31
CA GLN A 80 -6.37 4.36 -12.18
C GLN A 80 -6.84 3.09 -11.47
N LEU A 81 -7.16 2.05 -12.25
CA LEU A 81 -7.38 0.71 -11.69
C LEU A 81 -6.06 0.16 -11.13
N VAL A 82 -6.16 -0.63 -10.08
CA VAL A 82 -5.02 -1.29 -9.44
C VAL A 82 -5.05 -2.77 -9.77
N ASP A 83 -3.88 -3.35 -10.00
CA ASP A 83 -3.68 -4.77 -10.28
C ASP A 83 -3.51 -5.57 -8.98
N LEU A 84 -3.01 -4.91 -7.93
CA LEU A 84 -2.68 -5.52 -6.64
C LEU A 84 -3.22 -4.67 -5.48
N VAL A 85 -3.65 -5.35 -4.42
CA VAL A 85 -4.10 -4.71 -3.19
C VAL A 85 -3.48 -5.40 -1.99
N THR A 86 -2.83 -4.63 -1.11
CA THR A 86 -2.37 -5.09 0.20
C THR A 86 -3.22 -4.46 1.29
N LEU A 87 -3.60 -5.27 2.29
CA LEU A 87 -4.41 -4.84 3.43
C LEU A 87 -3.70 -5.23 4.74
N ASP A 88 -3.05 -4.27 5.41
CA ASP A 88 -2.49 -4.45 6.76
C ASP A 88 -3.17 -3.46 7.72
N LEU A 89 -4.38 -3.82 8.19
CA LEU A 89 -5.26 -2.93 8.94
C LEU A 89 -5.42 -3.41 10.38
N SER A 90 -5.18 -2.53 11.36
CA SER A 90 -5.09 -2.96 12.77
C SER A 90 -6.36 -2.79 13.62
N PHE A 91 -7.44 -2.18 13.13
CA PHE A 91 -8.56 -1.79 14.01
C PHE A 91 -9.98 -1.91 13.44
N ILE A 92 -10.14 -2.42 12.22
CA ILE A 92 -11.41 -2.37 11.50
C ILE A 92 -11.61 -3.69 10.75
N SER A 93 -12.68 -4.42 11.09
CA SER A 93 -13.16 -5.52 10.24
C SER A 93 -13.42 -4.99 8.84
N ILE A 94 -12.88 -5.66 7.81
CA ILE A 94 -13.13 -5.36 6.39
C ILE A 94 -14.60 -5.61 6.04
N LEU A 95 -15.24 -6.58 6.71
CA LEU A 95 -16.66 -6.85 6.53
C LEU A 95 -17.49 -5.79 7.26
N VAL A 96 -18.42 -5.19 6.51
CA VAL A 96 -19.59 -4.50 7.07
C VAL A 96 -20.49 -5.59 7.64
N VAL A 97 -20.68 -5.61 8.96
CA VAL A 97 -21.70 -6.44 9.62
C VAL A 97 -22.99 -5.63 9.69
#